data_AF-A0A418NP16-F1
#
_entry.id   AF-A0A418NP16-F1
#
_cell.length_a   1.000
_cell.length_b   1.000
_cell.length_c   1.000
_cell.angle_alpha   90.00
_cell.angle_beta   90.00
_cell.angle_gamma   90.00
#
_symmetry.space_group_name_H-M   'P 1'
#
loop_
_entity.id
_entity.type
_entity.pdbx_description
1 polymer ?
#
loop_
_entity_poly.entity_id
_entity_poly.type
_entity_poly.pdbx_seq_one_letter_code
_entity_poly.pdbx_strand_id
1 'polypeptide(L)'
;MLESLKIAACAAALALTATPAFAQDEPEEPRTTYAVTMLKFADGADEQRWLEVMDTYVNPAREASGAAAETIHWVMMSPDYDIITVADMPGGMGNFDSHAPAGRMAFVEALTEMVGGEAQLEALREEMEGMIEKSTTLYTHTHP
;
A
#
# COMPACT_ATOMS: atom_id res chain seq x y z
N MET A 1 -43.30 15.17 -43.84
CA MET A 1 -43.97 14.04 -43.13
C MET A 1 -43.10 12.78 -43.07
N LEU A 2 -42.49 12.32 -44.18
CA LEU A 2 -41.54 11.19 -44.15
C LEU A 2 -40.21 11.49 -43.41
N GLU A 3 -39.68 12.71 -43.50
CA GLU A 3 -38.42 13.08 -42.82
C GLU A 3 -38.56 13.17 -41.30
N SER A 4 -39.71 13.67 -40.84
CA SER A 4 -40.09 13.75 -39.43
C SER A 4 -40.16 12.36 -38.78
N LEU A 5 -40.58 11.35 -39.55
CA LEU A 5 -40.69 9.96 -39.09
C LEU A 5 -39.30 9.28 -38.96
N LYS A 6 -38.35 9.62 -39.85
CA LYS A 6 -36.97 9.10 -39.80
C LYS A 6 -36.21 9.62 -38.58
N ILE A 7 -36.38 10.91 -38.26
CA ILE A 7 -35.73 11.53 -37.09
C ILE A 7 -36.25 10.91 -35.78
N ALA A 8 -37.57 10.66 -35.70
CA ALA A 8 -38.17 10.01 -34.53
C ALA A 8 -37.65 8.56 -34.34
N ALA A 9 -37.46 7.80 -35.42
CA ALA A 9 -36.92 6.44 -35.35
C ALA A 9 -35.45 6.40 -34.91
N CYS A 10 -34.62 7.34 -35.36
CA CYS A 10 -33.22 7.43 -34.91
C CYS A 10 -33.10 7.83 -33.43
N ALA A 11 -33.95 8.74 -32.94
CA ALA A 11 -33.97 9.13 -31.53
C ALA A 11 -34.38 7.97 -30.61
N ALA A 12 -35.34 7.14 -31.04
CA ALA A 12 -35.74 5.94 -30.31
C ALA A 12 -34.62 4.88 -30.27
N ALA A 13 -33.85 4.72 -31.35
CA ALA A 13 -32.72 3.78 -31.39
C ALA A 13 -31.56 4.20 -30.47
N LEU A 14 -31.24 5.50 -30.41
CA LEU A 14 -30.22 6.04 -29.49
C LEU A 14 -30.65 5.94 -28.02
N ALA A 15 -31.94 6.11 -27.73
CA ALA A 15 -32.49 5.92 -26.39
C ALA A 15 -32.49 4.45 -25.94
N LEU A 16 -32.59 3.50 -26.87
CA LEU A 16 -32.52 2.06 -26.57
C LEU A 16 -31.08 1.56 -26.33
N THR A 17 -30.06 2.26 -26.85
CA THR A 17 -28.64 2.01 -26.52
C THR A 17 -28.18 2.73 -25.27
N ALA A 18 -28.98 3.66 -24.73
CA ALA A 18 -28.78 4.23 -23.41
C ALA A 18 -29.27 3.22 -22.36
N THR A 19 -28.63 2.05 -22.30
CA THR A 19 -28.69 1.24 -21.09
C THR A 19 -28.19 2.13 -19.96
N PRO A 20 -28.99 2.41 -18.92
CA PRO A 20 -28.48 3.05 -17.71
C PRO A 20 -27.22 2.29 -17.27
N ALA A 21 -26.21 3.03 -16.83
CA ALA A 21 -24.91 2.52 -16.42
C ALA A 21 -24.97 1.69 -15.12
N PHE A 22 -25.98 0.81 -14.98
CA PHE A 22 -26.14 -0.14 -13.89
C PHE A 22 -24.97 -1.11 -13.75
N ALA A 23 -24.07 -1.19 -14.75
CA ALA A 23 -22.81 -1.94 -14.64
C ALA A 23 -21.73 -1.19 -13.82
N GLN A 24 -21.94 0.07 -13.44
CA GLN A 24 -21.01 0.85 -12.62
C GLN A 24 -21.53 1.15 -11.20
N ASP A 25 -22.78 0.78 -10.91
CA ASP A 25 -23.44 1.01 -9.62
C ASP A 25 -23.38 -0.21 -8.67
N GLU A 26 -22.62 -1.25 -9.01
CA GLU A 26 -22.31 -2.27 -8.00
C GLU A 26 -21.42 -1.61 -6.93
N PRO A 27 -21.81 -1.65 -5.65
CA PRO A 27 -20.98 -1.11 -4.59
C PRO A 27 -19.62 -1.79 -4.68
N GLU A 28 -18.55 -0.99 -4.69
CA GLU A 28 -17.19 -1.52 -4.78
C GLU A 28 -17.01 -2.57 -3.68
N GLU A 29 -16.68 -3.80 -4.09
CA GLU A 29 -16.47 -4.90 -3.16
C GLU A 29 -15.39 -4.52 -2.14
N PRO A 30 -15.54 -4.90 -0.86
CA PRO A 30 -14.52 -4.64 0.14
C PRO A 30 -13.23 -5.33 -0.29
N ARG A 31 -12.16 -4.55 -0.45
CA ARG A 31 -10.82 -5.05 -0.77
C ARG A 31 -9.85 -4.68 0.34
N THR A 32 -8.86 -5.53 0.55
CA THR A 32 -7.69 -5.18 1.35
C THR A 32 -6.52 -4.94 0.42
N THR A 33 -5.94 -3.75 0.47
CA THR A 33 -4.76 -3.40 -0.33
C THR A 33 -3.50 -3.62 0.50
N TYR A 34 -2.45 -4.11 -0.15
CA TYR A 34 -1.17 -4.44 0.47
C TYR A 34 -0.01 -3.81 -0.28
N ALA A 35 1.00 -3.38 0.46
CA ALA A 35 2.36 -3.21 0.00
C ALA A 35 3.16 -4.46 0.37
N VAL A 36 3.65 -5.18 -0.64
CA VAL A 36 4.48 -6.38 -0.48
C VAL A 36 5.90 -6.01 -0.87
N THR A 37 6.79 -5.95 0.11
CA THR A 37 8.18 -5.53 -0.11
C THR A 37 9.11 -6.73 0.01
N MET A 38 9.82 -7.05 -1.07
CA MET A 38 10.91 -8.01 -1.08
C MET A 38 12.22 -7.29 -0.77
N LEU A 39 12.98 -7.77 0.21
CA LEU A 39 14.23 -7.16 0.67
C LEU A 39 15.38 -8.16 0.56
N LYS A 40 16.54 -7.66 0.11
CA LYS A 40 17.82 -8.33 0.17
C LYS A 40 18.70 -7.56 1.14
N PHE A 41 19.25 -8.25 2.13
CA PHE A 41 20.20 -7.66 3.07
C PHE A 41 21.57 -7.49 2.41
N ALA A 42 22.26 -6.40 2.76
CA ALA A 42 23.63 -6.18 2.36
C ALA A 42 24.58 -7.19 3.03
N ASP A 43 25.70 -7.47 2.37
CA ASP A 43 26.73 -8.36 2.90
C ASP A 43 27.21 -7.88 4.29
N GLY A 44 27.00 -8.72 5.32
CA GLY A 44 27.38 -8.41 6.69
C GLY A 44 26.39 -7.52 7.46
N ALA A 45 25.20 -7.25 6.90
CA ALA A 45 24.12 -6.60 7.62
C ALA A 45 23.72 -7.41 8.87
N ASP A 46 23.37 -6.70 9.94
CA ASP A 46 22.87 -7.31 11.17
C ASP A 46 21.36 -7.54 11.06
N GLU A 47 20.97 -8.71 10.57
CA GLU A 47 19.56 -9.10 10.40
C GLU A 47 18.80 -9.13 11.74
N GLN A 48 19.48 -9.46 12.84
CA GLN A 48 18.87 -9.49 14.16
C GLN A 48 18.56 -8.07 14.62
N ARG A 49 19.47 -7.12 14.37
CA ARG A 49 19.22 -5.70 14.62
C ARG A 49 18.07 -5.16 13.76
N TRP A 50 17.98 -5.56 12.49
CA TRP A 50 16.85 -5.19 11.64
C TRP A 50 15.51 -5.67 12.23
N LEU A 51 15.44 -6.93 12.68
CA LEU A 51 14.25 -7.46 13.35
C LEU A 51 13.91 -6.71 14.63
N GLU A 52 14.91 -6.39 15.45
CA GLU A 52 14.71 -5.59 16.67
C GLU A 52 14.11 -4.22 16.36
N VAL A 53 14.55 -3.57 15.28
CA VAL A 53 13.98 -2.28 14.84
C VAL A 53 12.51 -2.44 14.43
N MET A 54 12.19 -3.50 13.70
CA MET A 54 10.82 -3.79 13.29
C MET A 54 9.90 -4.05 14.49
N ASP A 55 10.34 -4.84 15.46
CA ASP A 55 9.57 -5.22 16.65
C ASP A 55 9.44 -4.07 17.66
N THR A 56 10.50 -3.29 17.84
CA THR A 56 10.56 -2.25 18.88
C THR A 56 9.94 -0.93 18.42
N TYR A 57 10.07 -0.59 17.13
CA TYR A 57 9.72 0.75 16.64
C TYR A 57 8.70 0.71 15.50
N VAL A 58 8.98 -0.01 14.42
CA VAL A 58 8.17 0.10 13.19
C VAL A 58 6.77 -0.47 13.37
N ASN A 59 6.65 -1.73 13.81
CA ASN A 59 5.34 -2.35 13.99
C ASN A 59 4.50 -1.66 15.08
N PRO A 60 5.07 -1.30 16.26
CA PRO A 60 4.34 -0.48 17.23
C PRO A 60 3.87 0.86 16.67
N ALA A 61 4.70 1.57 15.89
CA ALA A 61 4.30 2.83 15.26
C ALA A 61 3.18 2.64 14.23
N ARG A 62 3.18 1.54 13.48
CA ARG A 62 2.09 1.18 12.56
C ARG A 62 0.78 1.00 13.31
N GLU A 63 0.79 0.22 14.39
CA GLU A 63 -0.39 -0.01 15.23
C GLU A 63 -0.93 1.30 15.83
N ALA A 64 -0.04 2.16 16.34
CA ALA A 64 -0.40 3.48 16.85
C ALA A 64 -1.03 4.40 15.77
N SER A 65 -0.63 4.23 14.50
CA SER A 65 -1.16 4.98 13.37
C SER A 65 -2.45 4.39 12.76
N GLY A 66 -2.97 3.29 13.31
CA GLY A 66 -4.19 2.62 12.85
C GLY A 66 -4.00 1.64 11.69
N ALA A 67 -2.77 1.21 11.42
CA ALA A 67 -2.45 0.11 10.49
C ALA A 67 -2.08 -1.16 11.26
N ALA A 68 -2.17 -2.33 10.63
CA ALA A 68 -1.67 -3.56 11.24
C ALA A 68 -0.13 -3.60 11.22
N ALA A 69 0.48 -4.37 12.14
CA ALA A 69 1.89 -4.74 12.06
C ALA A 69 2.21 -5.44 10.73
N GLU A 70 3.42 -5.25 10.21
CA GLU A 70 3.85 -5.94 9.00
C GLU A 70 4.05 -7.42 9.28
N THR A 71 3.57 -8.26 8.37
CA THR A 71 3.92 -9.69 8.40
C THR A 71 5.27 -9.89 7.73
N ILE A 72 6.20 -10.53 8.43
CA ILE A 72 7.56 -10.80 7.95
C ILE A 72 7.69 -12.28 7.60
N HIS A 73 8.14 -12.58 6.37
CA HIS A 73 8.38 -13.93 5.88
C HIS A 73 9.82 -14.10 5.42
N TRP A 74 10.52 -15.09 5.96
CA TRP A 74 11.85 -15.49 5.51
C TRP A 74 11.78 -16.29 4.21
N VAL A 75 12.52 -15.85 3.20
CA VAL A 75 12.52 -16.44 1.87
C VAL A 75 13.62 -17.51 1.79
N MET A 76 13.24 -18.75 2.09
CA MET A 76 14.19 -19.87 2.10
C MET A 76 14.45 -20.50 0.72
N MET A 77 13.72 -20.07 -0.32
CA MET A 77 13.74 -20.74 -1.65
C MET A 77 14.18 -19.85 -2.81
N SER A 78 14.44 -18.55 -2.59
CA SER A 78 14.93 -17.63 -3.62
C SER A 78 16.28 -17.07 -3.19
N PRO A 79 17.33 -17.13 -4.02
CA PRO A 79 18.60 -16.51 -3.68
C PRO A 79 18.56 -14.98 -3.80
N ASP A 80 17.55 -14.42 -4.48
CA ASP A 80 17.52 -13.01 -4.86
C ASP A 80 17.05 -12.07 -3.75
N TYR A 81 16.36 -12.60 -2.74
CA TYR A 81 15.79 -11.84 -1.62
C TYR A 81 15.81 -12.71 -0.37
N ASP A 82 16.00 -12.09 0.79
CA ASP A 82 16.09 -12.78 2.07
C ASP A 82 14.75 -12.76 2.83
N ILE A 83 13.99 -11.66 2.70
CA ILE A 83 12.69 -11.50 3.37
C ILE A 83 11.62 -10.85 2.47
N ILE A 84 10.38 -11.15 2.79
CA ILE A 84 9.18 -10.45 2.28
C ILE A 84 8.48 -9.83 3.47
N THR A 85 8.19 -8.53 3.41
CA THR A 85 7.25 -7.86 4.32
C THR A 85 5.92 -7.63 3.62
N VAL A 86 4.82 -7.83 4.34
CA VAL A 86 3.46 -7.57 3.87
C VAL A 86 2.82 -6.57 4.81
N ALA A 87 2.56 -5.38 4.29
CA ALA A 87 1.94 -4.27 5.00
C ALA A 87 0.56 -3.97 4.41
N ASP A 88 -0.47 -3.91 5.25
CA ASP A 88 -1.76 -3.39 4.85
C ASP A 88 -1.69 -1.88 4.54
N MET A 89 -2.55 -1.44 3.63
CA MET A 89 -2.73 -0.04 3.28
C MET A 89 -4.19 0.36 3.55
N PRO A 90 -4.52 0.85 4.76
CA PRO A 90 -5.91 1.16 5.15
C PRO A 90 -6.62 2.14 4.21
N GLY A 91 -5.90 3.12 3.65
CA GLY A 91 -6.44 4.06 2.65
C GLY A 91 -6.47 3.54 1.21
N GLY A 92 -6.07 2.28 1.00
CA GLY A 92 -6.02 1.63 -0.32
C GLY A 92 -5.22 2.43 -1.34
N MET A 93 -5.71 2.44 -2.59
CA MET A 93 -5.10 3.21 -3.67
C MET A 93 -5.13 4.74 -3.43
N GLY A 94 -6.06 5.24 -2.61
CA GLY A 94 -6.14 6.66 -2.28
C GLY A 94 -4.90 7.19 -1.55
N ASN A 95 -4.08 6.30 -0.98
CA ASN A 95 -2.78 6.67 -0.42
C ASN A 95 -1.79 7.19 -1.49
N PHE A 96 -1.93 6.79 -2.76
CA PHE A 96 -1.06 7.24 -3.85
C PHE A 96 -1.43 8.60 -4.42
N ASP A 97 -2.70 9.00 -4.28
CA ASP A 97 -3.22 10.25 -4.82
C ASP A 97 -3.01 11.45 -3.88
N SER A 98 -2.36 11.24 -2.74
CA SER A 98 -2.10 12.26 -1.73
C SER A 98 -0.60 12.49 -1.53
N HIS A 99 -0.19 13.76 -1.44
CA HIS A 99 1.17 14.13 -1.09
C HIS A 99 1.51 13.78 0.38
N ALA A 100 0.52 13.84 1.27
CA ALA A 100 0.67 13.61 2.71
C ALA A 100 -0.57 12.87 3.25
N PRO A 101 -0.76 11.58 2.92
CA PRO A 101 -1.88 10.81 3.43
C PRO A 101 -1.83 10.77 4.96
N ALA A 102 -2.99 10.97 5.62
CA ALA A 102 -3.08 11.13 7.07
C ALA A 102 -2.44 9.95 7.83
N GLY A 103 -2.63 8.72 7.35
CA GLY A 103 -2.02 7.52 7.96
C GLY A 103 -0.48 7.54 7.90
N ARG A 104 0.12 8.05 6.82
CA ARG A 104 1.58 8.20 6.73
C ARG A 104 2.09 9.25 7.72
N MET A 105 1.38 10.36 7.85
CA MET A 105 1.74 11.40 8.82
C MET A 105 1.66 10.88 10.26
N ALA A 106 0.59 10.18 10.61
CA ALA A 106 0.42 9.55 11.92
C ALA A 106 1.50 8.49 12.19
N PHE A 107 1.86 7.68 11.20
CA PHE A 107 2.95 6.71 11.33
C PHE A 107 4.30 7.39 11.59
N VAL A 108 4.64 8.43 10.83
CA VAL A 108 5.90 9.16 11.01
C VAL A 108 5.94 9.85 12.37
N GLU A 109 4.83 10.46 12.81
CA GLU A 109 4.72 11.09 14.13
C GLU A 109 4.94 10.07 15.25
N ALA A 110 4.21 8.95 15.23
CA ALA A 110 4.34 7.88 16.22
C ALA A 110 5.76 7.29 16.24
N LEU A 111 6.35 7.02 15.07
CA LEU A 111 7.70 6.50 14.97
C LEU A 111 8.72 7.50 15.52
N THR A 112 8.57 8.80 15.21
CA THR A 112 9.44 9.87 15.71
C THR A 112 9.43 9.92 17.23
N GLU A 113 8.24 9.82 17.85
CA GLU A 113 8.11 9.78 19.30
C GLU A 113 8.79 8.55 19.89
N MET A 114 8.56 7.37 19.32
CA MET A 114 9.10 6.09 19.82
C MET A 114 10.62 6.01 19.77
N VAL A 115 11.24 6.54 18.71
CA VAL A 115 12.71 6.53 18.56
C VAL A 115 13.39 7.65 19.36
N GLY A 116 12.61 8.61 19.89
CA GLY A 116 13.11 9.66 20.76
C GLY A 116 13.39 11.01 20.08
N GLY A 117 12.84 11.25 18.89
CA GLY A 117 12.91 12.52 18.18
C GLY A 117 13.40 12.41 16.73
N GLU A 118 13.36 13.54 16.01
CA GLU A 118 13.71 13.59 14.58
C GLU A 118 15.16 13.17 14.29
N ALA A 119 16.11 13.54 15.16
CA ALA A 119 17.51 13.19 14.98
C ALA A 119 17.73 11.67 15.09
N GLN A 120 17.02 11.02 16.01
CA GLN A 120 17.08 9.57 16.21
C GLN A 120 16.35 8.84 15.08
N LEU A 121 15.25 9.41 14.57
CA LEU A 121 14.56 8.86 13.41
C LEU A 121 15.45 8.89 12.17
N GLU A 122 16.17 9.99 11.94
CA GLU A 122 17.08 10.08 10.81
C GLU A 122 18.23 9.08 10.93
N ALA A 123 18.85 8.97 12.11
CA ALA A 123 19.89 7.97 12.35
C ALA A 123 19.38 6.53 12.16
N LEU A 124 18.15 6.23 12.61
CA LEU A 124 17.54 4.91 12.42
C LEU A 124 17.25 4.63 10.93
N ARG A 125 16.82 5.64 10.15
CA ARG A 125 16.62 5.50 8.71
C ARG A 125 17.91 5.20 7.99
N GLU A 126 18.97 5.95 8.27
CA GLU A 126 20.30 5.70 7.72
C GLU A 126 20.81 4.29 8.08
N GLU A 127 20.60 3.87 9.34
CA GLU A 127 20.92 2.52 9.82
C GLU A 127 20.20 1.45 8.98
N MET A 128 18.87 1.58 8.85
CA MET A 128 18.02 0.62 8.15
C MET A 128 18.27 0.60 6.63
N GLU A 129 18.48 1.76 6.02
CA GLU A 129 18.84 1.87 4.60
C GLU A 129 20.19 1.23 4.32
N GLY A 130 21.17 1.40 5.22
CA GLY A 130 22.48 0.76 5.12
C GLY A 130 22.46 -0.76 5.22
N MET A 131 21.41 -1.36 5.81
CA MET A 131 21.25 -2.81 5.91
C MET A 131 20.70 -3.45 4.63
N ILE A 132 20.09 -2.68 3.72
CA ILE A 132 19.35 -3.22 2.57
C ILE A 132 20.19 -3.01 1.30
N GLU A 133 20.59 -4.10 0.63
CA GLU A 133 21.29 -4.04 -0.65
C GLU A 133 20.35 -3.60 -1.78
N LYS A 134 19.17 -4.24 -1.82
CA LYS A 134 18.13 -3.95 -2.80
C LYS A 134 16.75 -4.29 -2.24
N SER A 135 15.76 -3.57 -2.74
CA SER A 135 14.37 -3.81 -2.42
C SER A 135 13.48 -3.70 -3.65
N THR A 136 12.32 -4.32 -3.60
CA THR A 136 11.26 -4.13 -4.59
C THR A 136 9.92 -4.24 -3.90
N THR A 137 9.09 -3.20 -4.06
CA THR A 137 7.74 -3.18 -3.52
C THR A 137 6.73 -3.39 -4.64
N LEU A 138 5.84 -4.34 -4.42
CA LEU A 138 4.68 -4.63 -5.26
C LEU A 138 3.43 -4.22 -4.51
N TYR A 139 2.48 -3.59 -5.21
CA TYR A 139 1.18 -3.24 -4.65
C TYR A 139 0.14 -4.19 -5.20
N THR A 140 -0.64 -4.79 -4.29
CA THR A 140 -1.65 -5.78 -4.64
C THR A 140 -2.88 -5.61 -3.75
N HIS A 141 -3.92 -6.38 -4.02
CA HIS A 141 -5.10 -6.44 -3.18
C HIS A 141 -5.74 -7.82 -3.24
N THR A 142 -6.54 -8.12 -2.23
CA THR A 142 -7.41 -9.30 -2.20
C THR A 142 -8.87 -8.86 -2.22
N HIS A 143 -9.68 -9.68 -2.88
CA HIS A 143 -11.14 -9.70 -2.73
C HIS A 143 -11.50 -10.88 -1.80
N PRO A 144 -12.51 -10.76 -0.94
CA PRO A 144 -13.01 -11.86 -0.11
C PRO A 144 -13.63 -13.00 -0.92
#